data_AF-A0A6B1FG07-F1
#
_entry.id   AF-A0A6B1FG07-F1
#
_cell.length_a   1.000
_cell.length_b   1.000
_cell.length_c   1.000
_cell.angle_alpha   90.00
_cell.angle_beta   90.00
_cell.angle_gamma   90.00
#
_symmetry.space_group_name_H-M   'P 1'
#
loop_
_entity.id
_entity.type
_entity.pdbx_description
1 polymer ?
#
loop_
_entity_poly.entity_id
_entity_poly.type
_entity_poly.pdbx_seq_one_letter_code
_entity_poly.pdbx_strand_id
1 'polypeptide(L)'
;MGVVKVATAKLPPREFRPPIVGLLVDSEGYLWVADRKDRARSEWSVFNPTGRWLGTLEIPLEHIEWIGEDLILGVNEDPDTGIEVVRGYRLSR
;
A
#
# COMPACT_ATOMS: atom_id res chain seq x y z
N MET A 1 -40.09 -1.50 -6.89
CA MET A 1 -38.71 -2.00 -6.95
C MET A 1 -37.91 -1.38 -5.82
N GLY A 2 -37.75 -2.08 -4.70
CA GLY A 2 -37.05 -1.58 -3.50
C GLY A 2 -35.61 -2.06 -3.49
N VAL A 3 -34.66 -1.13 -3.30
CA VAL A 3 -33.24 -1.44 -3.14
C VAL A 3 -33.04 -2.06 -1.75
N VAL A 4 -32.58 -3.30 -1.70
CA VAL A 4 -32.23 -3.97 -0.44
C VAL A 4 -30.93 -3.36 0.08
N LYS A 5 -31.01 -2.57 1.15
CA LYS A 5 -29.84 -2.23 1.96
C LYS A 5 -29.40 -3.47 2.71
N VAL A 6 -28.28 -4.06 2.30
CA VAL A 6 -27.59 -5.08 3.10
C VAL A 6 -27.05 -4.35 4.34
N ALA A 7 -27.65 -4.62 5.50
CA ALA A 7 -27.09 -4.19 6.76
C ALA A 7 -25.68 -4.79 6.86
N THR A 8 -24.65 -3.94 6.93
CA THR A 8 -23.29 -4.37 7.22
C THR A 8 -23.33 -5.05 8.58
N ALA A 9 -23.34 -6.37 8.59
CA ALA A 9 -23.25 -7.14 9.82
C ALA A 9 -22.03 -6.60 10.59
N LYS A 10 -22.24 -6.25 11.86
CA LYS A 10 -21.18 -5.74 12.74
C LYS A 10 -20.13 -6.85 12.85
N LEU A 11 -19.10 -6.77 12.00
CA LEU A 11 -18.05 -7.78 11.95
C LEU A 11 -17.42 -7.86 13.35
N PRO A 12 -17.15 -9.07 13.86
CA PRO A 12 -16.48 -9.21 15.15
C PRO A 12 -15.15 -8.45 15.11
N PRO A 13 -14.76 -7.77 16.20
CA PRO A 13 -13.46 -7.11 16.27
C PRO A 13 -12.37 -8.15 15.97
N ARG A 14 -11.59 -7.91 14.92
CA ARG A 14 -10.50 -8.82 14.53
C ARG A 14 -9.36 -8.68 15.56
N GLU A 15 -9.28 -9.60 16.52
CA GLU A 15 -8.31 -9.59 17.62
C GLU A 15 -6.85 -9.72 17.15
N PHE A 16 -6.63 -10.31 15.96
CA PHE A 16 -5.31 -10.47 15.35
C PHE A 16 -5.38 -9.95 13.92
N ARG A 17 -4.76 -8.79 13.65
CA ARG A 17 -4.44 -8.41 12.27
C ARG A 17 -3.30 -9.33 11.82
N PRO A 18 -3.30 -9.92 10.61
CA PRO A 18 -2.03 -10.25 10.00
C PRO A 18 -1.20 -8.95 10.00
N PRO A 19 0.06 -8.96 10.47
CA PRO A 19 0.89 -7.76 10.42
C PRO A 19 1.09 -7.29 8.98
N ILE A 20 0.90 -8.18 7.99
CA ILE A 20 1.10 -7.90 6.58
C ILE A 20 -0.23 -7.55 5.92
N VAL A 21 -0.29 -6.36 5.34
CA VAL A 21 -1.45 -5.82 4.60
C VAL A 21 -1.18 -5.65 3.10
N GLY A 22 -0.02 -6.07 2.61
CA GLY A 22 0.32 -6.02 1.20
C GLY A 22 1.67 -6.66 0.89
N LEU A 23 1.78 -7.22 -0.30
CA LEU A 23 3.00 -7.78 -0.86
C LEU A 23 3.14 -7.30 -2.31
N LEU A 24 4.31 -6.79 -2.66
CA LEU A 24 4.66 -6.36 -4.02
C LEU A 24 6.07 -6.82 -4.35
N VAL A 25 6.30 -7.23 -5.59
CA VAL A 25 7.65 -7.47 -6.13
C VAL A 25 7.90 -6.38 -7.16
N ASP A 26 9.00 -5.64 -7.01
CA ASP A 26 9.35 -4.58 -7.95
C ASP A 26 10.00 -5.10 -9.23
N SER A 27 10.23 -4.21 -10.20
CA SER A 27 10.82 -4.57 -11.49
C SER A 27 12.23 -5.18 -11.40
N GLU A 28 12.93 -4.98 -10.28
CA GLU A 28 14.28 -5.48 -10.03
C GLU A 28 14.30 -6.74 -9.15
N GLY A 29 13.13 -7.22 -8.72
CA GLY A 29 12.97 -8.45 -7.95
C GLY A 29 13.08 -8.29 -6.44
N TYR A 30 13.05 -7.06 -5.90
CA TYR A 30 12.96 -6.84 -4.45
C TYR A 30 11.53 -7.10 -3.99
N LEU A 31 11.40 -7.69 -2.81
CA LEU A 31 10.11 -7.92 -2.15
C LEU A 31 9.81 -6.77 -1.20
N TRP A 32 8.62 -6.20 -1.34
CA TRP A 32 8.07 -5.14 -0.51
C TRP A 32 6.91 -5.70 0.30
N VAL A 33 6.99 -5.58 1.62
CA VAL A 33 5.98 -6.08 2.57
C VAL A 33 5.38 -4.91 3.32
N ALA A 34 4.08 -4.68 3.15
CA ALA A 34 3.41 -3.60 3.87
C ALA A 34 3.01 -4.06 5.26
N ASP A 35 3.59 -3.44 6.28
CA ASP A 35 3.30 -3.72 7.69
C ASP A 35 2.10 -2.89 8.19
N ARG A 36 1.87 -1.73 7.56
CA ARG A 36 0.78 -0.82 7.87
C ARG A 36 0.42 0.03 6.65
N LYS A 37 -0.88 0.24 6.44
CA LYS A 37 -1.43 1.19 5.46
C LYS A 37 -2.49 2.04 6.14
N ASP A 38 -2.40 3.34 5.98
CA ASP A 38 -3.50 4.27 6.20
C ASP A 38 -3.78 5.05 4.89
N ARG A 39 -4.75 5.97 4.91
CA ARG A 39 -5.18 6.71 3.71
C ARG A 39 -4.12 7.69 3.20
N ALA A 40 -3.12 8.04 3.99
CA ALA A 40 -2.11 9.03 3.62
C ALA A 40 -0.73 8.41 3.39
N ARG A 41 -0.43 7.30 4.07
CA ARG A 41 0.90 6.69 4.10
C ARG A 41 0.83 5.17 4.20
N SER A 42 1.83 4.54 3.63
CA SER A 42 2.08 3.11 3.75
C SER A 42 3.52 2.85 4.19
N GLU A 43 3.68 1.91 5.11
CA GLU A 43 4.97 1.51 5.67
C GLU A 43 5.37 0.15 5.10
N TRP A 44 6.56 0.08 4.50
CA TRP A 44 7.02 -1.07 3.73
C TRP A 44 8.39 -1.54 4.18
N SER A 45 8.49 -2.80 4.59
CA SER A 45 9.74 -3.51 4.75
C SER A 45 10.23 -4.03 3.39
N VAL A 46 11.50 -3.77 3.05
CA VAL A 46 12.09 -4.10 1.73
C VAL A 46 13.13 -5.20 1.89
N PHE A 47 13.06 -6.20 1.03
CA PHE A 47 13.97 -7.35 0.98
C PHE A 47 14.59 -7.45 -0.41
N ASN A 48 15.87 -7.74 -0.48
CA ASN A 48 16.53 -8.00 -1.76
C ASN A 48 16.06 -9.34 -2.38
N PRO A 49 16.44 -9.65 -3.63
CA PRO A 49 16.05 -10.90 -4.29
C PRO A 49 16.51 -12.19 -3.59
N THR A 50 17.50 -12.10 -2.69
CA THR A 50 17.96 -13.25 -1.89
C THR A 50 17.24 -13.37 -0.54
N GLY A 51 16.23 -12.52 -0.27
CA GLY A 51 15.46 -12.50 0.96
C GLY A 51 16.13 -11.76 2.13
N ARG A 52 17.23 -11.03 1.90
CA ARG A 52 17.88 -10.19 2.92
C ARG A 52 17.07 -8.91 3.12
N TRP A 53 16.68 -8.63 4.35
CA TRP A 53 16.05 -7.37 4.73
C TRP A 53 17.03 -6.19 4.59
N LEU A 54 16.56 -5.10 4.00
CA LEU A 54 17.34 -3.89 3.72
C LEU A 54 16.91 -2.71 4.58
N GLY A 55 15.65 -2.67 5.01
CA GLY A 55 15.11 -1.59 5.83
C GLY A 55 13.61 -1.41 5.64
N THR A 56 13.11 -0.32 6.20
CA THR A 56 11.70 0.07 6.15
C THR A 56 11.57 1.46 5.54
N LEU A 57 10.57 1.67 4.69
CA LEU A 57 10.26 2.94 4.03
C LEU A 57 8.83 3.37 4.33
N GLU A 58 8.65 4.65 4.66
CA GLU A 58 7.33 5.28 4.63
C GLU A 58 7.12 5.94 3.26
N ILE A 59 6.05 5.54 2.58
CA ILE A 59 5.67 6.09 1.28
C ILE A 59 4.37 6.87 1.45
N PRO A 60 4.31 8.16 1.05
CA PRO A 60 3.10 8.98 1.09
C PRO A 60 2.14 8.64 -0.06
N LEU A 61 1.87 7.34 -0.21
CA LEU A 61 0.90 6.77 -1.12
C LEU A 61 -0.07 5.89 -0.35
N GLU A 62 -1.37 6.03 -0.64
CA GLU A 62 -2.41 5.14 -0.13
C GLU A 62 -2.27 3.75 -0.78
N HIS A 63 -2.14 3.72 -2.09
CA HIS A 63 -1.94 2.51 -2.88
C HIS A 63 -0.75 2.67 -3.82
N ILE A 64 0.15 1.68 -3.80
CA ILE A 64 1.24 1.56 -4.76
C ILE A 64 0.77 0.65 -5.88
N GLU A 65 0.86 1.15 -7.11
CA GLU A 65 0.45 0.44 -8.32
C GLU A 65 1.67 -0.18 -9.03
N TRP A 66 2.82 0.50 -8.98
CA TRP A 66 4.02 0.05 -9.66
C TRP A 66 5.30 0.58 -9.00
N ILE A 67 6.34 -0.25 -8.97
CA ILE A 67 7.67 0.08 -8.46
C ILE A 67 8.67 -0.30 -9.54
N GLY A 68 9.30 0.72 -10.12
CA GLY A 68 10.38 0.60 -11.09
C GLY A 68 11.77 0.64 -10.46
N GLU A 69 12.77 0.80 -11.33
CA GLU A 69 14.17 1.02 -10.95
C GLU A 69 14.33 2.32 -10.13
N ASP A 70 13.76 3.43 -10.62
CA ASP A 70 13.95 4.78 -10.07
C ASP A 70 12.66 5.53 -9.73
N LEU A 71 11.50 4.87 -9.85
CA LEU A 71 10.19 5.51 -9.69
C LEU A 71 9.19 4.59 -9.01
N ILE A 72 8.47 5.13 -8.03
CA ILE A 72 7.29 4.52 -7.43
C ILE A 72 6.07 5.29 -7.91
N LEU A 73 5.09 4.57 -8.48
CA LEU A 73 3.81 5.11 -8.89
C LEU A 73 2.70 4.57 -7.98
N GLY A 74 1.78 5.45 -7.63
CA GLY A 74 0.58 5.08 -6.90
C GLY A 74 -0.50 6.12 -7.00
N VAL A 75 -1.59 5.86 -6.29
CA VAL A 75 -2.78 6.71 -6.27
C VAL A 75 -3.08 7.15 -4.85
N ASN A 76 -3.50 8.41 -4.73
CA ASN A 76 -4.09 8.97 -3.52
C ASN A 76 -5.43 9.61 -3.88
N GLU A 77 -6.39 9.55 -2.97
CA GLU A 77 -7.56 10.41 -3.03
C GLU A 77 -7.16 11.85 -2.63
N ASP A 78 -7.55 12.83 -3.45
CA ASP A 78 -7.47 14.23 -3.07
C ASP A 78 -8.54 14.52 -2.00
N PRO A 79 -8.17 14.96 -0.79
CA PRO A 79 -9.11 15.05 0.33
C PRO A 79 -10.18 16.13 0.16
N ASP A 80 -9.95 17.12 -0.71
CA ASP A 80 -10.88 18.23 -0.93
C ASP A 80 -11.90 17.90 -2.01
N THR A 81 -11.49 17.12 -3.02
CA THR A 81 -12.30 16.83 -4.22
C THR A 81 -12.80 15.39 -4.30
N GLY A 82 -12.19 14.47 -3.56
CA GLY A 82 -12.46 13.03 -3.62
C GLY A 82 -11.98 12.36 -4.92
N ILE A 83 -11.15 13.03 -5.71
CA ILE A 83 -10.65 12.52 -7.00
C ILE A 83 -9.37 11.72 -6.77
N GLU A 84 -9.24 10.57 -7.43
CA GLU A 84 -7.99 9.81 -7.47
C GLU A 84 -6.91 10.55 -8.29
N VAL A 85 -5.76 10.77 -7.67
CA VAL A 85 -4.61 11.44 -8.28
C VAL A 85 -3.44 10.46 -8.31
N VAL A 86 -2.91 10.23 -9.52
CA VAL A 86 -1.66 9.49 -9.71
C VAL A 86 -0.49 10.35 -9.24
N ARG A 87 0.35 9.80 -8.38
CA ARG A 87 1.57 10.45 -7.87
C ARG A 87 2.78 9.55 -8.12
N GLY A 88 3.90 10.20 -8.44
CA GLY A 88 5.19 9.55 -8.63
C GLY A 88 6.21 10.04 -7.62
N TYR A 89 6.99 9.12 -7.03
CA TYR A 89 8.11 9.43 -6.14
C TYR A 89 9.38 8.82 -6.68
N ARG A 90 10.44 9.61 -6.74
CA ARG A 90 11.76 9.11 -7.13
C ARG A 90 12.27 8.13 -6.08
N LEU A 91 12.81 7.02 -6.55
CA LEU A 91 13.46 6.02 -5.75
C LEU A 91 14.98 6.13 -5.94
N SER A 92 15.71 6.17 -4.83
CA SER A 92 17.18 6.16 -4.80
C SER A 92 17.62 5.07 -3.83
N ARG A 93 18.41 4.12 -4.33
CA ARG A 93 18.82 2.92 -3.61
C ARG A 93 20.34 2.89 -3.46
#